data_AF-A0A964U1T6-F1
#
_entry.id   AF-A0A964U1T6-F1
#
_cell.length_a   1.000
_cell.length_b   1.000
_cell.length_c   1.000
_cell.angle_alpha   90.00
_cell.angle_beta   90.00
_cell.angle_gamma   90.00
#
_symmetry.space_group_name_H-M   'P 1'
#
loop_
_entity.id
_entity.type
_entity.pdbx_description
1 polymer ?
#
loop_
_entity_poly.entity_id
_entity_poly.type
_entity_poly.pdbx_seq_one_letter_code
_entity_poly.pdbx_strand_id
1 'polypeptide(L)'
;MRVTCHIGHHKTGTTSLQTFLSQNSHRLAQTGILYPWTDFEGAAHAVSKATGAGDRKAVLPFNIREPHNALAFRMLSDALPGWKVPPHHPNLPHSRQMLLAVANQMAALEPKEVVLCSEVMSHFGKSATGQITRLRKNGLGLADAFRVW
;
A
#
# COMPACT_ATOMS: atom_id res chain seq x y z
N MET A 1 6.38 -9.60 -13.56
CA MET A 1 5.68 -8.49 -12.89
C MET A 1 6.65 -7.36 -12.58
N ARG A 2 6.26 -6.10 -12.85
CA ARG A 2 7.04 -4.92 -12.46
C ARG A 2 6.41 -4.24 -11.25
N VAL A 3 7.23 -3.68 -10.38
CA VAL A 3 6.78 -2.84 -9.25
C VAL A 3 7.29 -1.42 -9.42
N THR A 4 6.38 -0.46 -9.31
CA THR A 4 6.69 0.97 -9.23
C THR A 4 6.34 1.51 -7.85
N CYS A 5 7.33 2.01 -7.13
CA CYS A 5 7.18 2.68 -5.84
C CYS A 5 7.34 4.19 -6.03
N HIS A 6 6.26 4.94 -5.87
CA HIS A 6 6.33 6.39 -5.73
C HIS A 6 6.53 6.76 -4.24
N ILE A 7 7.69 7.33 -3.92
CA ILE A 7 8.06 7.78 -2.57
C ILE A 7 8.28 9.28 -2.61
N GLY A 8 7.18 10.03 -2.73
CA GLY A 8 7.23 11.49 -2.70
C GLY A 8 7.52 12.05 -1.31
N HIS A 9 8.23 13.17 -1.20
CA HIS A 9 8.31 13.90 0.07
C HIS A 9 6.93 14.50 0.43
N HIS A 10 6.68 14.78 1.72
CA HIS A 10 5.43 15.42 2.15
C HIS A 10 5.06 16.63 1.28
N LYS A 11 3.76 16.76 0.94
CA LYS A 11 3.18 17.84 0.12
C LYS A 11 3.53 17.81 -1.38
N THR A 12 3.88 16.64 -1.93
CA THR A 12 4.12 16.44 -3.37
C THR A 12 2.92 15.82 -4.12
N GLY A 13 1.75 15.77 -3.49
CA GLY A 13 0.53 15.20 -4.10
C GLY A 13 0.36 13.69 -3.91
N THR A 14 1.25 13.02 -3.16
CA THR A 14 1.19 11.57 -2.87
C THR A 14 -0.15 11.13 -2.29
N THR A 15 -0.73 11.90 -1.37
CA THR A 15 -2.06 11.65 -0.80
C THR A 15 -3.17 11.70 -1.86
N SER A 16 -3.09 12.66 -2.81
CA SER A 16 -4.02 12.76 -3.92
C SER A 16 -3.89 11.59 -4.88
N LEU A 17 -2.65 11.15 -5.15
CA LEU A 17 -2.38 9.98 -5.97
C LEU A 17 -2.89 8.69 -5.32
N GLN A 18 -2.63 8.47 -4.02
CA GLN A 18 -3.19 7.34 -3.27
C GLN A 18 -4.71 7.35 -3.31
N THR A 19 -5.35 8.51 -3.10
CA THR A 19 -6.80 8.64 -3.20
C THR A 19 -7.32 8.23 -4.57
N PHE A 20 -6.69 8.71 -5.65
CA PHE A 20 -7.06 8.35 -7.02
C PHE A 20 -6.92 6.84 -7.25
N LEU A 21 -5.78 6.25 -6.88
CA LEU A 21 -5.52 4.82 -7.08
C LEU A 21 -6.49 3.95 -6.25
N SER A 22 -6.77 4.33 -4.99
CA SER A 22 -7.75 3.66 -4.14
C SER A 22 -9.16 3.73 -4.70
N GLN A 23 -9.58 4.88 -5.23
CA GLN A 23 -10.91 5.05 -5.82
C GLN A 23 -11.10 4.24 -7.11
N ASN A 24 -10.03 4.04 -7.88
CA ASN A 24 -10.05 3.36 -9.19
C ASN A 24 -9.46 1.94 -9.15
N SER A 25 -9.23 1.38 -7.95
CA SER A 25 -8.50 0.12 -7.77
C SER A 25 -9.13 -1.07 -8.50
N HIS A 26 -10.46 -1.10 -8.66
CA HIS A 26 -11.12 -2.20 -9.35
C HIS A 26 -10.86 -2.17 -10.85
N ARG A 27 -11.04 -1.01 -11.51
CA ARG A 27 -10.71 -0.84 -12.93
C ARG A 27 -9.22 -1.04 -13.20
N LEU A 28 -8.35 -0.56 -12.31
CA LEU A 28 -6.91 -0.81 -12.41
C LEU A 28 -6.61 -2.32 -12.41
N ALA A 29 -7.19 -3.06 -11.47
CA ALA A 29 -7.01 -4.51 -11.40
C ALA A 29 -7.49 -5.23 -12.67
N GLN A 30 -8.62 -4.82 -13.25
CA GLN A 30 -9.13 -5.37 -14.52
C GLN A 30 -8.16 -5.17 -15.69
N THR A 31 -7.31 -4.13 -15.65
CA THR A 31 -6.28 -3.88 -16.66
C THR A 31 -4.93 -4.54 -16.36
N GLY A 32 -4.84 -5.29 -15.25
CA GLY A 32 -3.61 -5.94 -14.79
C GLY A 32 -2.67 -5.03 -13.99
N ILE A 33 -3.18 -3.91 -13.46
CA ILE A 33 -2.46 -3.00 -12.55
C ILE A 33 -2.97 -3.23 -11.13
N LEU A 34 -2.13 -3.73 -10.24
CA LEU A 34 -2.46 -3.90 -8.83
C LEU A 34 -2.06 -2.66 -8.04
N TYR A 35 -3.04 -2.02 -7.42
CA TYR A 35 -2.83 -1.10 -6.31
C TYR A 35 -3.25 -1.80 -5.02
N PRO A 36 -2.31 -2.37 -4.26
CA PRO A 36 -2.64 -3.35 -3.25
C PRO A 36 -3.27 -2.70 -2.01
N TRP A 37 -4.29 -3.35 -1.47
CA TRP A 37 -4.74 -3.06 -0.10
C TRP A 37 -3.78 -3.71 0.90
N THR A 38 -3.70 -3.16 2.10
CA THR A 38 -2.71 -3.58 3.09
C THR A 38 -3.31 -4.14 4.38
N ASP A 39 -4.62 -4.06 4.55
CA ASP A 39 -5.33 -4.51 5.74
C ASP A 39 -6.68 -5.17 5.39
N PHE A 40 -7.41 -5.58 6.41
CA PHE A 40 -8.69 -6.27 6.27
C PHE A 40 -9.82 -5.35 5.79
N GLU A 41 -9.79 -4.06 6.18
CA GLU A 41 -10.77 -3.07 5.73
C GLU A 41 -10.64 -2.85 4.21
N GLY A 42 -9.41 -2.68 3.72
CA GLY A 42 -9.13 -2.59 2.29
C GLY A 42 -9.51 -3.86 1.53
N ALA A 43 -9.30 -5.05 2.11
CA ALA A 43 -9.71 -6.32 1.50
C ALA A 43 -11.24 -6.41 1.35
N ALA A 44 -11.99 -6.11 2.41
CA ALA A 44 -13.44 -6.10 2.37
C ALA A 44 -13.97 -5.07 1.35
N HIS A 45 -13.34 -3.90 1.27
CA HIS A 45 -13.68 -2.89 0.28
C HIS A 45 -13.42 -3.37 -1.16
N ALA A 46 -12.30 -4.02 -1.41
CA ALA A 46 -11.97 -4.58 -2.73
C ALA A 46 -12.98 -5.65 -3.17
N VAL A 47 -13.37 -6.55 -2.27
CA VAL A 47 -14.42 -7.55 -2.53
C VAL A 47 -15.75 -6.86 -2.85
N SER A 48 -16.16 -5.87 -2.05
CA SER A 48 -17.39 -5.12 -2.30
C SER A 48 -17.42 -4.48 -3.69
N LYS A 49 -16.30 -3.89 -4.12
CA LYS A 49 -16.17 -3.35 -5.48
C LYS A 49 -16.36 -4.43 -6.54
N ALA A 50 -15.69 -5.58 -6.37
CA ALA A 50 -15.72 -6.68 -7.32
C ALA A 50 -17.10 -7.36 -7.43
N THR A 51 -17.88 -7.39 -6.35
CA THR A 51 -19.21 -8.04 -6.31
C THR A 51 -20.36 -7.12 -6.72
N GLY A 52 -20.08 -5.91 -7.22
CA GLY A 52 -21.09 -5.06 -7.85
C GLY A 52 -21.13 -3.61 -7.38
N ALA A 53 -20.38 -3.22 -6.33
CA ALA A 53 -20.34 -1.80 -5.94
C ALA A 53 -19.58 -0.94 -6.96
N GLY A 54 -18.62 -1.53 -7.67
CA GLY A 54 -17.73 -0.86 -8.63
C GLY A 54 -16.84 0.20 -7.99
N ASP A 55 -16.05 0.88 -8.82
CA ASP A 55 -15.29 2.06 -8.39
C ASP A 55 -16.22 3.25 -8.14
N ARG A 56 -15.96 3.99 -7.06
CA ARG A 56 -16.77 5.16 -6.65
C ARG A 56 -15.87 6.32 -6.23
N LYS A 57 -16.26 7.52 -6.64
CA LYS A 57 -15.64 8.76 -6.15
C LYS A 57 -16.26 9.12 -4.80
N ALA A 58 -15.75 8.50 -3.74
CA ALA A 58 -16.20 8.72 -2.36
C ALA A 58 -15.03 9.15 -1.47
N VAL A 59 -15.36 9.79 -0.34
CA VAL A 59 -14.39 9.97 0.74
C VAL A 59 -14.21 8.61 1.41
N LEU A 60 -13.06 7.99 1.16
CA LEU A 60 -12.73 6.67 1.71
C LEU A 60 -12.13 6.82 3.12
N PRO A 61 -12.36 5.83 4.02
CA PRO A 61 -11.61 5.69 5.27
C PRO A 61 -10.10 5.74 5.04
N PHE A 62 -9.34 6.25 6.00
CA PHE A 62 -7.90 6.50 5.83
C PHE A 62 -7.10 5.25 5.44
N ASN A 63 -7.39 4.08 6.00
CA ASN A 63 -6.68 2.85 5.66
C ASN A 63 -6.96 2.39 4.22
N ILE A 64 -8.14 2.70 3.68
CA ILE A 64 -8.49 2.42 2.27
C ILE A 64 -7.93 3.52 1.38
N ARG A 65 -7.99 4.78 1.81
CA ARG A 65 -7.57 5.96 1.02
C ARG A 65 -6.05 6.05 0.87
N GLU A 66 -5.32 5.70 1.92
CA GLU A 66 -3.87 5.83 2.02
C GLU A 66 -3.24 4.52 2.57
N PRO A 67 -3.50 3.36 1.94
CA PRO A 67 -3.12 2.05 2.47
C PRO A 67 -1.61 1.93 2.66
N HIS A 68 -0.83 2.55 1.77
CA HIS A 68 0.62 2.46 1.81
C HIS A 68 1.25 3.38 2.86
N ASN A 69 0.61 4.52 3.19
CA ASN A 69 0.98 5.28 4.39
C ASN A 69 0.67 4.48 5.64
N ALA A 70 -0.50 3.84 5.70
CA ALA A 70 -0.88 2.98 6.81
C ALA A 70 0.18 1.87 7.03
N LEU A 71 0.56 1.17 5.96
CA LEU A 71 1.65 0.19 5.97
C LEU A 71 2.96 0.80 6.47
N ALA A 72 3.38 1.93 5.93
CA ALA A 72 4.65 2.55 6.29
C ALA A 72 4.68 3.01 7.76
N PHE A 73 3.60 3.62 8.27
CA PHE A 73 3.47 3.97 9.68
C PHE A 73 3.57 2.73 10.57
N ARG A 74 2.91 1.65 10.19
CA ARG A 74 2.97 0.39 10.94
C ARG A 74 4.38 -0.21 10.91
N MET A 75 5.03 -0.22 9.74
CA MET A 75 6.41 -0.69 9.60
C MET A 75 7.40 0.11 10.45
N LEU A 76 7.24 1.43 10.54
CA LEU A 76 8.05 2.29 11.42
C LEU A 76 7.74 2.01 12.90
N SER A 77 6.47 1.89 13.27
CA SER A 77 6.05 1.61 14.65
C SER A 77 6.53 0.25 15.16
N ASP A 78 6.52 -0.78 14.31
CA ASP A 78 7.04 -2.10 14.67
C ASP A 78 8.59 -2.12 14.76
N ALA A 79 9.29 -1.17 14.14
CA ALA A 79 10.76 -1.17 14.02
C ALA A 79 11.48 -0.17 14.92
N LEU A 80 10.84 0.94 15.28
CA LEU A 80 11.45 2.05 15.99
C LEU A 80 10.79 2.24 17.36
N PRO A 81 11.57 2.19 18.46
CA PRO A 81 11.07 2.55 19.77
C PRO A 81 10.45 3.95 19.78
N GLY A 82 9.25 4.08 20.33
CA GLY A 82 8.55 5.36 20.46
C GLY A 82 7.83 5.85 19.19
N TRP A 83 8.01 5.22 18.04
CA TRP A 83 7.22 5.55 16.85
C TRP A 83 5.79 5.02 16.98
N LYS A 84 4.79 5.89 16.82
CA LYS A 84 3.38 5.54 16.95
C LYS A 84 2.65 5.68 15.62
N VAL A 85 1.74 4.75 15.35
CA VAL A 85 0.77 4.89 14.26
C VAL A 85 -0.17 6.05 14.60
N PRO A 86 -0.41 7.00 13.67
CA PRO A 86 -1.36 8.09 13.90
C PRO A 86 -2.78 7.57 14.19
N PRO A 87 -3.55 8.22 15.09
CA PRO A 87 -4.89 7.74 15.48
C PRO A 87 -5.91 7.60 14.34
N HIS A 88 -5.71 8.35 13.24
CA HIS A 88 -6.58 8.26 12.06
C HIS A 88 -6.33 7.03 11.19
N HIS A 89 -5.30 6.23 11.50
CA HIS A 89 -5.07 4.89 10.95
C HIS A 89 -5.37 3.81 12.01
N PRO A 90 -6.65 3.58 12.36
CA PRO A 90 -7.01 2.67 13.44
C PRO A 90 -6.81 1.20 13.01
N ASN A 91 -6.72 0.32 14.02
CA ASN A 91 -6.87 -1.14 13.87
C ASN A 91 -5.93 -1.82 12.85
N LEU A 92 -4.78 -1.20 12.54
CA LEU A 92 -3.81 -1.83 11.65
C LEU A 92 -3.23 -3.10 12.27
N PRO A 93 -3.21 -4.23 11.54
CA PRO A 93 -2.51 -5.44 11.99
C PRO A 93 -0.99 -5.21 12.05
N HIS A 94 -0.24 -6.19 12.57
CA HIS A 94 1.23 -6.11 12.54
C HIS A 94 1.73 -6.02 11.10
N SER A 95 2.77 -5.22 10.81
CA SER A 95 3.21 -4.97 9.43
C SER A 95 3.63 -6.24 8.69
N ARG A 96 4.01 -7.31 9.41
CA ARG A 96 4.25 -8.64 8.81
C ARG A 96 2.99 -9.18 8.12
N GLN A 97 1.81 -9.07 8.73
CA GLN A 97 0.55 -9.53 8.14
C GLN A 97 0.17 -8.66 6.95
N MET A 98 0.39 -7.34 7.03
CA MET A 98 0.14 -6.41 5.93
C MET A 98 1.01 -6.73 4.71
N LEU A 99 2.31 -6.99 4.91
CA LEU A 99 3.23 -7.39 3.84
C LEU A 99 2.84 -8.74 3.21
N LEU A 100 2.45 -9.72 4.03
CA LEU A 100 1.93 -11.00 3.54
C LEU A 100 0.65 -10.81 2.71
N ALA A 101 -0.24 -9.90 3.11
CA ALA A 101 -1.44 -9.60 2.34
C ALA A 101 -1.10 -9.03 0.94
N VAL A 102 -0.09 -8.18 0.83
CA VAL A 102 0.40 -7.67 -0.47
C VAL A 102 0.97 -8.81 -1.32
N ALA A 103 1.84 -9.65 -0.73
CA ALA A 103 2.43 -10.78 -1.43
C ALA A 103 1.37 -11.78 -1.93
N ASN A 104 0.35 -12.06 -1.11
CA ASN A 104 -0.76 -12.93 -1.48
C ASN A 104 -1.60 -12.36 -2.63
N GLN A 105 -1.83 -11.04 -2.67
CA GLN A 105 -2.50 -10.40 -3.80
C GLN A 105 -1.66 -10.52 -5.08
N MET A 106 -0.34 -10.31 -5.01
CA MET A 106 0.55 -10.47 -6.16
C MET A 106 0.54 -11.91 -6.68
N ALA A 107 0.59 -12.89 -5.79
CA ALA A 107 0.56 -14.30 -6.16
C ALA A 107 -0.77 -14.72 -6.77
N ALA A 108 -1.90 -14.27 -6.21
CA ALA A 108 -3.22 -14.69 -6.64
C ALA A 108 -3.72 -13.98 -7.91
N LEU A 109 -3.34 -12.71 -8.10
CA LEU A 109 -3.84 -11.88 -9.20
C LEU A 109 -2.87 -11.80 -10.39
N GLU A 110 -1.62 -12.25 -10.22
CA GLU A 110 -0.55 -12.23 -11.23
C GLU A 110 -0.52 -10.93 -12.07
N PRO A 111 -0.52 -9.74 -11.44
CA PRO A 111 -0.62 -8.49 -12.17
C PRO A 111 0.61 -8.24 -13.05
N LYS A 112 0.41 -7.44 -14.11
CA LYS A 112 1.50 -6.96 -14.97
C LYS A 112 2.35 -5.91 -14.25
N GLU A 113 1.69 -5.02 -13.51
CA GLU A 113 2.29 -3.91 -12.77
C GLU A 113 1.71 -3.84 -11.36
N VAL A 114 2.54 -3.53 -10.36
CA VAL A 114 2.11 -3.20 -9.00
C VAL A 114 2.56 -1.77 -8.68
N VAL A 115 1.66 -0.96 -8.18
CA VAL A 115 1.96 0.43 -7.81
C VAL A 115 1.85 0.61 -6.30
N LEU A 116 2.95 1.01 -5.67
CA LEU A 116 2.98 1.48 -4.29
C LEU A 116 3.23 2.98 -4.29
N CYS A 117 2.59 3.69 -3.37
CA CYS A 117 2.63 5.15 -3.32
C CYS A 117 2.57 5.60 -1.87
N SER A 118 3.66 6.15 -1.31
CA SER A 118 3.66 6.58 0.09
C SER A 118 4.73 7.62 0.38
N GLU A 119 4.32 8.72 0.97
CA GLU A 119 5.25 9.75 1.45
C GLU A 119 5.90 9.35 2.77
N VAL A 120 5.21 8.54 3.58
CA VAL A 120 5.72 8.06 4.86
C VAL A 120 6.91 7.11 4.66
N MET A 121 6.97 6.39 3.52
CA MET A 121 8.14 5.56 3.17
C MET A 121 9.43 6.37 3.00
N SER A 122 9.38 7.70 2.83
CA SER A 122 10.58 8.55 2.81
C SER A 122 11.38 8.46 4.12
N HIS A 123 10.71 8.16 5.25
CA HIS A 123 11.39 7.95 6.54
C HIS A 123 12.26 6.69 6.59
N PHE A 124 12.05 5.72 5.69
CA PHE A 124 12.86 4.50 5.67
C PHE A 124 14.33 4.82 5.40
N GLY A 125 14.64 5.76 4.51
CA GLY A 125 16.03 6.15 4.22
C GLY A 125 16.74 6.85 5.38
N LYS A 126 15.99 7.52 6.27
CA LYS A 126 16.55 8.34 7.35
C LYS A 126 16.60 7.62 8.69
N SER A 127 15.52 6.92 9.05
CA SER A 127 15.30 6.44 10.41
C SER A 127 15.20 4.92 10.51
N ALA A 128 14.95 4.21 9.40
CA ALA A 128 14.72 2.77 9.41
C ALA A 128 15.21 2.11 8.11
N THR A 129 16.51 2.20 7.84
CA THR A 129 17.13 1.85 6.54
C THR A 129 16.87 0.43 6.06
N GLY A 130 16.64 -0.52 6.99
CA GLY A 130 16.27 -1.90 6.64
C GLY A 130 14.85 -2.09 6.10
N GLN A 131 13.95 -1.09 6.22
CA GLN A 131 12.54 -1.26 5.89
C GLN A 131 12.27 -1.37 4.39
N ILE A 132 13.06 -0.72 3.53
CA ILE A 132 12.94 -0.93 2.07
C ILE A 132 13.31 -2.36 1.69
N THR A 133 14.41 -2.89 2.23
CA THR A 133 14.79 -4.29 2.00
C THR A 133 13.71 -5.24 2.50
N ARG A 134 13.13 -4.96 3.67
CA ARG A 134 12.03 -5.74 4.24
C ARG A 134 10.77 -5.69 3.37
N LEU A 135 10.38 -4.51 2.87
CA LEU A 135 9.26 -4.34 1.93
C LEU A 135 9.48 -5.19 0.68
N ARG A 136 10.66 -5.08 0.07
CA ARG A 136 11.03 -5.83 -1.14
C ARG A 136 10.98 -7.34 -0.91
N LYS A 137 11.59 -7.82 0.18
CA LYS A 137 11.68 -9.26 0.47
C LYS A 137 10.34 -9.87 0.85
N ASN A 138 9.56 -9.20 1.70
CA ASN A 138 8.41 -9.82 2.35
C ASN A 138 7.06 -9.43 1.71
N GLY A 139 6.99 -8.29 1.02
CA GLY A 139 5.78 -7.82 0.35
C GLY A 139 5.85 -7.96 -1.17
N LEU A 140 7.04 -7.83 -1.76
CA LEU A 140 7.23 -7.65 -3.21
C LEU A 140 8.15 -8.71 -3.84
N GLY A 141 8.32 -9.85 -3.18
CA GLY A 141 9.32 -10.86 -3.56
C GLY A 141 9.10 -11.49 -4.95
N LEU A 142 7.92 -11.33 -5.54
CA LEU A 142 7.56 -11.84 -6.87
C LEU A 142 7.86 -10.83 -8.01
N ALA A 143 8.46 -9.68 -7.70
CA ALA A 143 8.77 -8.65 -8.68
C ALA A 143 10.07 -8.94 -9.45
N ASP A 144 10.00 -8.92 -10.78
CA ASP A 144 11.18 -9.09 -11.64
C ASP A 144 11.96 -7.79 -11.82
N ALA A 145 11.26 -6.66 -11.73
CA ALA A 145 11.84 -5.34 -11.85
C ALA A 145 11.23 -4.39 -10.83
N PHE A 146 12.06 -3.47 -10.34
CA PHE A 146 11.70 -2.53 -9.30
C PHE A 146 12.13 -1.12 -9.71
N ARG A 147 11.20 -0.17 -9.67
CA ARG A 147 11.46 1.24 -9.96
C ARG A 147 11.01 2.10 -8.77
N VAL A 148 11.89 2.97 -8.30
CA VAL A 148 11.57 3.98 -7.28
C VAL A 148 11.56 5.35 -7.95
N TRP A 149 10.52 6.14 -7.67
CA TRP A 149 10.35 7.52 -8.11
C TRP A 149 10.08 8.43 -6.93
#